data_AF-A0A2Z3I0W2-F1
#
_entry.id   AF-A0A2Z3I0W2-F1
#
_cell.length_a   1.000
_cell.length_b   1.000
_cell.length_c   1.000
_cell.angle_alpha   90.00
_cell.angle_beta   90.00
_cell.angle_gamma   90.00
#
_symmetry.space_group_name_H-M   'P 1'
#
loop_
_entity.id
_entity.type
_entity.pdbx_description
1 polymer ?
#
loop_
_entity_poly.entity_id
_entity_poly.type
_entity_poly.pdbx_seq_one_letter_code
_entity_poly.pdbx_strand_id
1 'polypeptide(L)'
;MDQLAEAAFSAGQKANQVFETRLEEARGLISRSAQMVEEAGDATARRLEQGASAARRTLDELAGILSRIEDRAASLPERARTQAEQVREAVSESMDGLMDQARRTAAETQAIDAAFQDRVRRNFEMLSEAVKMMGSVAAAGGAPVPSAVGAPIPAAAAEPPAPKPAPPPVAAPTPAPAPEAAEAGRRRLKLTPAAPADDAAFAEIFEAAGGPPEALEGLRLDPAPATPRPASGAGPARTPPAGGGWTWRDLLSTVDADGQRTGPEVESMDFLADEIRALGIDPTVLLPVTRVDELSSMITDGQGDLARETVRRLAPAATRKLARRLLEEPRMRRSVMDFLARYQTEIETANRRDRSGREVGALLSTEAGRLYLLAEAAAGDTV
;
A
#
# COMPACT_ATOMS: atom_id res chain seq x y z
N MET A 1 -31.87 41.12 -83.73
CA MET A 1 -30.81 41.84 -83.01
C MET A 1 -31.24 42.22 -81.60
N ASP A 2 -32.47 42.74 -81.40
CA ASP A 2 -32.94 43.17 -80.07
C ASP A 2 -33.00 42.08 -79.00
N GLN A 3 -33.50 40.87 -79.30
CA GLN A 3 -33.56 39.76 -78.32
C GLN A 3 -32.18 39.31 -77.82
N LEU A 4 -31.14 39.49 -78.64
CA LEU A 4 -29.76 39.14 -78.29
C LEU A 4 -29.14 40.22 -77.38
N ALA A 5 -29.44 41.49 -77.64
CA ALA A 5 -29.05 42.61 -76.78
C ALA A 5 -29.72 42.53 -75.39
N GLU A 6 -30.99 42.14 -75.34
CA GLU A 6 -31.74 42.00 -74.08
C GLU A 6 -31.30 40.78 -73.25
N ALA A 7 -30.98 39.66 -73.92
CA ALA A 7 -30.38 38.50 -73.27
C ALA A 7 -28.97 38.81 -72.72
N ALA A 8 -28.15 39.56 -73.47
CA ALA A 8 -26.83 39.97 -73.00
C ALA A 8 -26.91 40.94 -71.80
N PHE A 9 -27.88 41.85 -71.80
CA PHE A 9 -28.09 42.79 -70.69
C PHE A 9 -28.59 42.10 -69.42
N SER A 10 -29.59 41.22 -69.52
CA SER A 10 -30.09 40.45 -68.38
C SER A 10 -29.06 39.45 -67.83
N ALA A 11 -28.25 38.83 -68.71
CA ALA A 11 -27.11 38.01 -68.29
C ALA A 11 -26.05 38.85 -67.55
N GLY A 12 -25.76 40.07 -68.02
CA GLY A 12 -24.85 41.01 -67.36
C GLY A 12 -25.35 41.43 -65.97
N GLN A 13 -26.63 41.77 -65.83
CA GLN A 13 -27.23 42.10 -64.53
C GLN A 13 -27.20 40.90 -63.57
N LYS A 14 -27.54 39.70 -64.04
CA LYS A 14 -27.51 38.49 -63.22
C LYS A 14 -26.08 38.13 -62.80
N ALA A 15 -25.09 38.31 -63.68
CA ALA A 15 -23.69 38.13 -63.34
C ALA A 15 -23.25 39.14 -62.26
N ASN A 16 -23.61 40.42 -62.40
CA ASN A 16 -23.30 41.45 -61.40
C ASN A 16 -23.90 41.13 -60.03
N GLN A 17 -25.16 40.68 -59.99
CA GLN A 17 -25.82 40.29 -58.74
C GLN A 17 -25.17 39.06 -58.07
N VAL A 18 -24.70 38.10 -58.88
CA VAL A 18 -23.93 36.96 -58.36
C VAL A 18 -22.57 37.43 -57.83
N PHE A 19 -21.89 38.36 -58.51
CA PHE A 19 -20.63 38.92 -58.03
C PHE A 19 -20.79 39.69 -56.72
N GLU A 20 -21.83 40.51 -56.58
CA GLU A 20 -22.12 41.24 -55.33
C GLU A 20 -22.38 40.28 -54.17
N THR A 21 -23.21 39.25 -54.37
CA THR A 21 -23.45 38.20 -53.37
C THR A 21 -22.13 37.51 -52.96
N ARG A 22 -21.28 37.16 -53.93
CA ARG A 22 -19.98 36.53 -53.67
C ARG A 22 -19.01 37.46 -52.94
N LEU A 23 -19.03 38.75 -53.24
CA LEU A 23 -18.18 39.74 -52.58
C LEU A 23 -18.61 39.94 -51.12
N GLU A 24 -19.92 39.98 -50.86
CA GLU A 24 -20.48 40.04 -49.51
C GLU A 24 -20.18 38.77 -48.70
N GLU A 25 -20.35 37.59 -49.31
CA GLU A 25 -19.96 36.30 -48.72
C GLU A 25 -18.46 36.27 -48.37
N ALA A 26 -17.60 36.69 -49.30
CA ALA A 26 -16.15 36.74 -49.09
C ALA A 26 -15.77 37.72 -47.98
N ARG A 27 -16.39 38.91 -47.94
CA ARG A 27 -16.17 39.89 -46.86
C ARG A 27 -16.61 39.35 -45.51
N GLY A 28 -17.75 38.64 -45.47
CA GLY A 28 -18.24 37.98 -44.27
C GLY A 28 -17.35 36.83 -43.80
N LEU A 29 -16.73 36.08 -44.73
CA LEU A 29 -15.74 35.06 -44.40
C LEU A 29 -14.45 35.69 -43.86
N ILE A 30 -13.91 36.72 -44.50
CA ILE A 30 -12.69 37.42 -44.06
C ILE A 30 -12.87 38.01 -42.65
N SER A 31 -14.01 38.66 -42.39
CA SER A 31 -14.31 39.22 -41.06
C SER A 31 -14.36 38.12 -39.99
N ARG A 32 -14.95 36.96 -40.31
CA ARG A 32 -14.99 35.80 -39.38
C ARG A 32 -13.61 35.18 -39.20
N SER A 33 -12.79 35.10 -40.24
CA SER A 33 -11.41 34.62 -40.14
C SER A 33 -10.55 35.55 -39.29
N ALA A 34 -10.69 36.87 -39.44
CA ALA A 34 -10.00 37.84 -38.59
C ALA A 34 -10.39 37.69 -37.11
N GLN A 35 -11.69 37.57 -36.83
CA GLN A 35 -12.19 37.33 -35.47
C GLN A 35 -11.65 36.02 -34.88
N MET A 36 -11.69 34.91 -35.62
CA MET A 36 -11.16 33.63 -35.15
C MET A 36 -9.65 33.69 -34.87
N VAL A 37 -8.88 34.45 -35.65
CA VAL A 37 -7.45 34.65 -35.41
C VAL A 37 -7.19 35.47 -34.14
N GLU A 38 -7.96 36.53 -33.91
CA GLU A 38 -7.88 37.32 -32.66
C GLU A 38 -8.25 36.46 -31.44
N GLU A 39 -9.34 35.71 -31.51
CA GLU A 39 -9.78 34.79 -30.45
C GLU A 39 -8.74 33.69 -30.17
N ALA A 40 -8.13 33.13 -31.21
CA ALA A 40 -7.05 32.15 -31.08
C ALA A 40 -5.78 32.78 -30.46
N GLY A 41 -5.47 34.03 -30.80
CA GLY A 41 -4.39 34.80 -30.21
C GLY A 41 -4.59 35.01 -28.71
N ASP A 42 -5.77 35.50 -28.33
CA ASP A 42 -6.16 35.71 -26.93
C ASP A 42 -6.16 34.40 -26.13
N ALA A 43 -6.69 33.31 -26.72
CA ALA A 43 -6.67 32.00 -26.09
C ALA A 43 -5.24 31.49 -25.86
N THR A 44 -4.34 31.72 -26.82
CA THR A 44 -2.93 31.33 -26.72
C THR A 44 -2.21 32.15 -25.65
N ALA A 45 -2.42 33.47 -25.61
CA ALA A 45 -1.86 34.35 -24.59
C ALA A 45 -2.29 33.92 -23.18
N ARG A 46 -3.59 33.63 -22.99
CA ARG A 46 -4.12 33.13 -21.71
C ARG A 46 -3.52 31.79 -21.32
N ARG A 47 -3.34 30.86 -22.27
CA ARG A 47 -2.70 29.56 -22.00
C ARG A 47 -1.24 29.71 -21.58
N LEU A 48 -0.49 30.61 -22.24
CA LEU A 48 0.89 30.90 -21.86
C LEU A 48 0.99 31.52 -20.47
N GLU A 49 0.12 32.46 -20.13
CA GLU A 49 0.09 33.07 -18.80
C GLU A 49 -0.29 32.05 -17.71
N GLN A 50 -1.26 31.17 -17.99
CA GLN A 50 -1.62 30.06 -17.10
C GLN A 50 -0.45 29.11 -16.90
N GLY A 51 0.23 28.71 -17.98
CA GLY A 51 1.42 27.85 -17.93
C GLY A 51 2.57 28.48 -17.12
N ALA A 52 2.87 29.76 -17.35
CA ALA A 52 3.88 30.49 -16.59
C ALA A 52 3.50 30.61 -15.10
N SER A 53 2.22 30.82 -14.79
CA SER A 53 1.74 30.84 -13.41
C SER A 53 1.87 29.48 -12.72
N ALA A 54 1.58 28.39 -13.44
CA ALA A 54 1.72 27.03 -12.93
C ALA A 54 3.20 26.70 -12.67
N ALA A 55 4.10 27.03 -13.61
CA ALA A 55 5.52 26.83 -13.47
C ALA A 55 6.11 27.62 -12.28
N ARG A 56 5.64 28.85 -12.04
CA ARG A 56 6.05 29.62 -10.85
C ARG A 56 5.61 28.94 -9.55
N ARG A 57 4.36 28.45 -9.48
CA ARG A 57 3.87 27.73 -8.29
C ARG A 57 4.66 26.46 -8.00
N THR A 58 5.02 25.70 -9.03
CA THR A 58 5.83 24.48 -8.83
C THR A 58 7.24 24.81 -8.37
N LEU A 59 7.85 25.90 -8.85
CA LEU A 59 9.14 26.38 -8.37
C LEU A 59 9.08 26.85 -6.91
N ASP A 60 8.02 27.57 -6.52
CA ASP A 60 7.80 27.99 -5.14
C ASP A 60 7.62 26.78 -4.20
N GLU A 61 6.92 25.75 -4.66
CA GLU A 61 6.77 24.50 -3.91
C GLU A 61 8.10 23.76 -3.75
N LEU A 62 8.91 23.67 -4.82
CA LEU A 62 10.24 23.08 -4.77
C LEU A 62 11.16 23.86 -3.81
N ALA A 63 11.13 25.20 -3.84
CA ALA A 63 11.87 26.03 -2.91
C ALA A 63 11.43 25.78 -1.45
N GLY A 64 10.14 25.64 -1.21
CA GLY A 64 9.60 25.28 0.11
C GLY A 64 9.98 23.87 0.58
N ILE A 65 10.11 22.90 -0.33
CA ILE A 65 10.62 21.56 0.00
C ILE A 65 12.11 21.63 0.38
N LEU A 66 12.92 22.35 -0.38
CA LEU A 66 14.35 22.51 -0.10
C LEU A 66 14.59 23.18 1.25
N SER A 67 13.86 24.26 1.56
CA SER A 67 13.93 24.92 2.87
C SER A 67 13.58 23.97 4.02
N ARG A 68 12.54 23.14 3.87
CA ARG A 68 12.20 22.14 4.90
C ARG A 68 13.29 21.07 5.08
N ILE A 69 13.97 20.67 3.99
CA ILE A 69 15.09 19.75 4.06
C ILE A 69 16.27 20.39 4.78
N GLU A 70 16.57 21.67 4.51
CA GLU A 70 17.60 22.44 5.21
C GLU A 70 17.30 22.57 6.70
N ASP A 71 16.05 22.89 7.08
CA ASP A 71 15.62 22.96 8.48
C ASP A 71 15.72 21.60 9.18
N ARG A 72 15.33 20.52 8.51
CA ARG A 72 15.48 19.15 9.02
C ARG A 72 16.96 18.80 9.15
N ALA A 73 17.75 19.17 8.15
CA ALA A 73 19.20 19.23 8.08
C ALA A 73 19.84 19.72 9.38
N ALA A 74 19.54 20.98 9.67
CA ALA A 74 20.08 21.74 10.80
C ALA A 74 19.63 21.17 12.15
N SER A 75 18.43 20.58 12.23
CA SER A 75 17.87 20.04 13.48
C SER A 75 18.21 18.56 13.73
N LEU A 76 18.81 17.86 12.77
CA LEU A 76 19.15 16.44 12.90
C LEU A 76 20.18 16.16 14.02
N PRO A 77 21.26 16.94 14.17
CA PRO A 77 22.24 16.70 15.24
C PRO A 77 21.64 16.84 16.64
N GLU A 78 20.81 17.84 16.87
CA GLU A 78 20.12 18.04 18.15
C GLU A 78 19.14 16.90 18.43
N ARG A 79 18.35 16.48 17.44
CA ARG A 79 17.46 15.32 17.62
C ARG A 79 18.23 14.03 17.93
N ALA A 80 19.38 13.81 17.28
CA ALA A 80 20.23 12.65 17.56
C ALA A 80 20.80 12.67 18.98
N ARG A 81 21.18 13.86 19.49
CA ARG A 81 21.63 14.04 20.89
C ARG A 81 20.51 13.74 21.87
N THR A 82 19.34 14.35 21.69
CA THR A 82 18.17 14.09 22.55
C THR A 82 17.77 12.61 22.55
N GLN A 83 17.79 11.96 21.39
CA GLN A 83 17.49 10.53 21.29
C GLN A 83 18.54 9.67 21.99
N ALA A 84 19.83 10.00 21.89
CA ALA A 84 20.89 9.30 22.60
C ALA A 84 20.76 9.45 24.12
N GLU A 85 20.36 10.63 24.60
CA GLU A 85 20.09 10.88 26.03
C GLU A 85 18.89 10.05 26.52
N GLN A 86 17.79 10.03 25.77
CA GLN A 86 16.62 9.22 26.10
C GLN A 86 16.93 7.72 26.15
N VAL A 87 17.69 7.21 25.18
CA VAL A 87 18.12 5.80 25.17
C VAL A 87 19.02 5.52 26.37
N ARG A 88 19.94 6.42 26.70
CA ARG A 88 20.82 6.26 27.86
C ARG A 88 20.03 6.21 29.16
N GLU A 89 19.03 7.06 29.33
CA GLU A 89 18.16 7.10 30.50
C GLU A 89 17.32 5.82 30.61
N ALA A 90 16.65 5.41 29.52
CA ALA A 90 15.87 4.18 29.48
C ALA A 90 16.71 2.94 29.77
N VAL A 91 17.95 2.88 29.24
CA VAL A 91 18.88 1.79 29.54
C VAL A 91 19.28 1.79 31.01
N SER A 92 19.57 2.96 31.60
CA SER A 92 19.88 3.07 33.02
C SER A 92 18.72 2.56 33.88
N GLU A 93 17.51 3.04 33.63
CA GLU A 93 16.30 2.63 34.35
C GLU A 93 16.05 1.12 34.21
N SER A 94 16.24 0.57 33.01
CA SER A 94 16.11 -0.87 32.78
C SER A 94 17.15 -1.69 33.57
N MET A 95 18.39 -1.21 33.66
CA MET A 95 19.46 -1.89 34.40
C MET A 95 19.19 -1.84 35.91
N ASP A 96 18.74 -0.70 36.43
CA ASP A 96 18.34 -0.56 37.83
C ASP A 96 17.16 -1.49 38.15
N GLY A 97 16.16 -1.57 37.26
CA GLY A 97 15.04 -2.49 37.37
C GLY A 97 15.47 -3.97 37.38
N LEU A 98 16.41 -4.34 36.51
CA LEU A 98 17.00 -5.69 36.48
C LEU A 98 17.77 -6.01 37.76
N MET A 99 18.56 -5.07 38.29
CA MET A 99 19.29 -5.26 39.56
C MET A 99 18.32 -5.44 40.74
N ASP A 100 17.23 -4.68 40.78
CA ASP A 100 16.22 -4.81 41.82
C ASP A 100 15.43 -6.12 41.73
N GLN A 101 15.11 -6.56 40.52
CA GLN A 101 14.48 -7.87 40.31
C GLN A 101 15.43 -9.00 40.71
N ALA A 102 16.70 -8.93 40.33
CA ALA A 102 17.70 -9.93 40.71
C ALA A 102 17.86 -10.02 42.24
N ARG A 103 17.89 -8.88 42.94
CA ARG A 103 17.92 -8.83 44.41
C ARG A 103 16.67 -9.43 45.03
N ARG A 104 15.48 -9.12 44.50
CA ARG A 104 14.21 -9.70 44.97
C ARG A 104 14.17 -11.22 44.79
N THR A 105 14.54 -11.72 43.62
CA THR A 105 14.59 -13.16 43.34
C THR A 105 15.59 -13.89 44.24
N ALA A 106 16.75 -13.28 44.51
CA ALA A 106 17.73 -13.83 45.44
C ALA A 106 17.17 -13.90 46.88
N ALA A 107 16.50 -12.84 47.34
CA ALA A 107 15.84 -12.82 48.65
C ALA A 107 14.69 -13.85 48.74
N GLU A 108 13.91 -14.02 47.68
CA GLU A 108 12.84 -15.01 47.61
C GLU A 108 13.40 -16.44 47.66
N THR A 109 14.49 -16.71 46.94
CA THR A 109 15.18 -18.01 46.97
C THR A 109 15.72 -18.34 48.36
N GLN A 110 16.31 -17.35 49.04
CA GLN A 110 16.77 -17.51 50.42
C GLN A 110 15.61 -17.78 51.39
N ALA A 111 14.48 -17.10 51.21
CA ALA A 111 13.28 -17.33 52.03
C ALA A 111 12.70 -18.74 51.81
N ILE A 112 12.67 -19.23 50.56
CA ILE A 112 12.22 -20.58 50.23
C ILE A 112 13.12 -21.63 50.86
N ASP A 113 14.44 -21.46 50.80
CA ASP A 113 15.39 -22.39 51.42
C ASP A 113 15.22 -22.41 52.95
N ALA A 114 15.12 -21.23 53.59
CA ALA A 114 14.86 -21.15 55.03
C ALA A 114 13.56 -21.88 55.43
N ALA A 115 12.47 -21.68 54.67
CA ALA A 115 11.20 -22.36 54.90
C ALA A 115 11.29 -23.89 54.69
N PHE A 116 12.12 -24.34 53.74
CA PHE A 116 12.39 -25.75 53.53
C PHE A 116 13.14 -26.35 54.72
N GLN A 117 14.21 -25.70 55.19
CA GLN A 117 14.97 -26.15 56.37
C GLN A 117 14.08 -26.24 57.62
N ASP A 118 13.20 -25.26 57.83
CA ASP A 118 12.24 -25.28 58.95
C ASP A 118 11.20 -26.41 58.81
N ARG A 119 10.80 -26.75 57.58
CA ARG A 119 9.90 -27.88 57.34
C ARG A 119 10.60 -29.21 57.58
N VAL A 120 11.86 -29.33 57.14
CA VAL A 120 12.70 -30.52 57.39
C VAL A 120 12.91 -30.71 58.89
N ARG A 121 13.26 -29.65 59.63
CA ARG A 121 13.43 -29.71 61.09
C ARG A 121 12.16 -30.18 61.79
N ARG A 122 11.00 -29.58 61.47
CA ARG A 122 9.70 -30.00 62.00
C ARG A 122 9.35 -31.44 61.66
N ASN A 123 9.66 -31.90 60.44
CA ASN A 123 9.40 -33.28 60.04
C ASN A 123 10.25 -34.28 60.83
N PHE A 124 11.55 -33.99 61.04
CA PHE A 124 12.41 -34.82 61.88
C PHE A 124 11.99 -34.82 63.35
N GLU A 125 11.53 -33.68 63.88
CA GLU A 125 10.95 -33.60 65.23
C GLU A 125 9.72 -34.49 65.36
N MET A 126 8.76 -34.41 64.43
CA MET A 126 7.56 -35.26 64.42
C MET A 126 7.91 -36.75 64.34
N LEU A 127 8.87 -37.13 63.51
CA LEU A 127 9.34 -38.52 63.42
C LEU A 127 10.02 -38.97 64.71
N SER A 128 10.83 -38.11 65.33
CA SER A 128 11.49 -38.40 66.60
C SER A 128 10.49 -38.54 67.75
N GLU A 129 9.44 -37.73 67.77
CA GLU A 129 8.32 -37.85 68.72
C GLU A 129 7.53 -39.15 68.50
N ALA A 130 7.21 -39.51 67.26
CA ALA A 130 6.52 -40.76 66.95
C ALA A 130 7.35 -41.99 67.34
N VAL A 131 8.67 -41.96 67.11
CA VAL A 131 9.59 -43.01 67.57
C VAL A 131 9.67 -43.06 69.10
N LYS A 132 9.68 -41.92 69.79
CA LYS A 132 9.59 -41.89 71.27
C LYS A 132 8.27 -42.49 71.77
N MET A 133 7.14 -42.16 71.13
CA MET A 133 5.85 -42.76 71.48
C MET A 133 5.84 -44.27 71.20
N MET A 134 6.32 -44.73 70.04
CA MET A 134 6.37 -46.16 69.71
C MET A 134 7.37 -46.93 70.58
N GLY A 135 8.49 -46.32 70.96
CA GLY A 135 9.45 -46.87 71.93
C GLY A 135 8.89 -46.94 73.35
N SER A 136 8.05 -45.96 73.74
CA SER A 136 7.34 -46.00 75.03
C SER A 136 6.23 -47.05 75.06
N VAL A 137 5.58 -47.33 73.91
CA VAL A 137 4.61 -48.41 73.75
C VAL A 137 5.30 -49.78 73.66
N ALA A 138 6.51 -49.87 73.09
CA ALA A 138 7.32 -51.09 73.08
C ALA A 138 7.82 -51.51 74.47
N ALA A 139 7.92 -50.59 75.43
CA ALA A 139 8.20 -50.91 76.84
C ALA A 139 6.96 -51.43 77.61
N ALA A 140 5.77 -51.36 77.02
CA ALA A 140 4.50 -51.79 77.62
C ALA A 140 3.72 -52.73 76.67
N GLY A 141 4.28 -53.89 76.36
CA GLY A 141 3.52 -55.05 75.84
C GLY A 141 3.19 -55.04 74.34
N GLY A 142 3.54 -56.13 73.66
CA GLY A 142 3.46 -56.24 72.20
C GLY A 142 2.15 -56.75 71.59
N ALA A 143 1.95 -56.29 70.33
CA ALA A 143 1.37 -56.92 69.12
C ALA A 143 -0.16 -57.17 69.00
N PRO A 144 -0.74 -57.33 67.77
CA PRO A 144 -0.32 -56.96 66.40
C PRO A 144 -1.38 -56.13 65.60
N VAL A 145 -1.05 -55.77 64.35
CA VAL A 145 -1.91 -55.10 63.33
C VAL A 145 -2.50 -56.14 62.33
N PRO A 146 -3.59 -55.82 61.59
CA PRO A 146 -3.39 -55.49 60.16
C PRO A 146 -4.37 -54.48 59.50
N SER A 147 -3.90 -53.99 58.34
CA SER A 147 -4.61 -53.53 57.12
C SER A 147 -5.04 -52.06 56.93
N ALA A 148 -4.12 -51.31 56.31
CA ALA A 148 -4.14 -50.80 54.92
C ALA A 148 -5.20 -49.77 54.41
N VAL A 149 -4.63 -48.86 53.60
CA VAL A 149 -5.16 -47.98 52.53
C VAL A 149 -5.70 -46.60 52.95
N GLY A 150 -4.96 -45.56 52.53
CA GLY A 150 -5.48 -44.18 52.49
C GLY A 150 -4.40 -43.11 52.39
N ALA A 151 -3.56 -43.13 51.35
CA ALA A 151 -2.73 -41.96 51.00
C ALA A 151 -3.35 -41.27 49.76
N PRO A 152 -3.70 -39.97 49.81
CA PRO A 152 -3.95 -39.20 48.61
C PRO A 152 -2.61 -38.71 48.04
N ILE A 153 -2.39 -38.97 46.76
CA ILE A 153 -1.29 -38.41 45.96
C ILE A 153 -1.72 -36.99 45.53
N PRO A 154 -0.86 -35.95 45.68
CA PRO A 154 -0.93 -34.79 44.81
C PRO A 154 0.36 -34.72 44.00
N ALA A 155 0.30 -35.13 42.73
CA ALA A 155 1.30 -34.81 41.73
C ALA A 155 0.64 -34.79 40.35
N ALA A 156 0.34 -33.59 39.86
CA ALA A 156 0.19 -33.33 38.43
C ALA A 156 0.54 -31.86 38.18
N ALA A 157 1.84 -31.60 38.04
CA ALA A 157 2.32 -30.49 37.24
C ALA A 157 2.39 -30.94 35.78
N ALA A 158 2.07 -30.00 34.89
CA ALA A 158 1.85 -30.10 33.46
C ALA A 158 3.02 -30.68 32.63
N GLU A 159 2.66 -31.35 31.53
CA GLU A 159 3.31 -31.18 30.21
C GLU A 159 2.33 -31.63 29.07
N PRO A 160 2.61 -31.36 27.78
CA PRO A 160 1.89 -30.50 26.83
C PRO A 160 0.80 -31.19 25.97
N PRO A 161 -0.07 -30.44 25.26
CA PRO A 161 -1.20 -31.02 24.51
C PRO A 161 -0.79 -31.55 23.13
N ALA A 162 -1.12 -32.81 22.86
CA ALA A 162 -1.11 -33.44 21.54
C ALA A 162 -2.55 -33.87 21.13
N PRO A 163 -2.83 -34.03 19.83
CA PRO A 163 -4.04 -33.50 19.19
C PRO A 163 -5.29 -34.38 19.35
N LYS A 164 -6.45 -33.73 19.46
CA LYS A 164 -7.77 -34.38 19.39
C LYS A 164 -8.02 -34.96 17.99
N PRO A 165 -8.66 -36.14 17.88
CA PRO A 165 -9.09 -36.72 16.61
C PRO A 165 -10.24 -35.91 15.99
N ALA A 166 -10.22 -35.83 14.66
CA ALA A 166 -11.20 -35.14 13.84
C ALA A 166 -12.63 -35.69 14.04
N PRO A 167 -13.67 -34.84 14.05
CA PRO A 167 -15.04 -35.28 13.86
C PRO A 167 -15.30 -35.67 12.38
N PRO A 168 -16.22 -36.60 12.10
CA PRO A 168 -16.50 -37.11 10.76
C PRO A 168 -17.14 -36.04 9.85
N PRO A 169 -16.99 -36.15 8.51
CA PRO A 169 -17.57 -35.21 7.57
C PRO A 169 -19.09 -35.39 7.54
N VAL A 170 -19.83 -34.37 7.98
CA VAL A 170 -21.27 -34.28 7.72
C VAL A 170 -21.45 -33.74 6.30
N ALA A 171 -22.17 -34.55 5.54
CA ALA A 171 -22.71 -34.36 4.20
C ALA A 171 -22.89 -32.90 3.73
N ALA A 172 -22.37 -32.64 2.54
CA ALA A 172 -22.85 -31.61 1.64
C ALA A 172 -24.32 -31.87 1.25
N PRO A 173 -25.19 -30.85 1.23
CA PRO A 173 -26.34 -30.84 0.35
C PRO A 173 -25.95 -30.21 -1.00
N THR A 174 -26.09 -31.00 -2.05
CA THR A 174 -26.06 -30.61 -3.46
C THR A 174 -27.17 -29.57 -3.75
N PRO A 175 -26.93 -28.58 -4.62
CA PRO A 175 -27.92 -27.57 -4.98
C PRO A 175 -28.96 -28.16 -5.97
N ALA A 176 -30.24 -27.81 -5.77
CA ALA A 176 -31.30 -27.98 -6.76
C ALA A 176 -31.61 -26.64 -7.46
N PRO A 177 -32.00 -26.64 -8.75
CA PRO A 177 -31.98 -25.45 -9.62
C PRO A 177 -33.33 -24.70 -9.75
N ALA A 178 -33.22 -23.36 -9.91
CA ALA A 178 -34.11 -22.41 -10.64
C ALA A 178 -35.59 -22.22 -10.15
N PRO A 179 -36.20 -21.01 -10.24
CA PRO A 179 -36.34 -20.23 -11.47
C PRO A 179 -36.18 -18.69 -11.38
N GLU A 180 -36.02 -18.09 -12.56
CA GLU A 180 -36.02 -16.66 -12.88
C GLU A 180 -37.24 -15.88 -12.35
N ALA A 181 -37.03 -14.62 -11.94
CA ALA A 181 -37.88 -13.48 -12.34
C ALA A 181 -37.27 -12.12 -11.97
N ALA A 182 -37.28 -11.23 -12.96
CA ALA A 182 -37.35 -9.76 -12.88
C ALA A 182 -36.06 -8.94 -12.62
N GLU A 183 -35.18 -8.90 -13.61
CA GLU A 183 -34.34 -7.72 -13.87
C GLU A 183 -35.15 -6.61 -14.56
N ALA A 184 -35.27 -5.46 -13.91
CA ALA A 184 -35.72 -4.22 -14.53
C ALA A 184 -34.52 -3.26 -14.70
N GLY A 185 -33.98 -3.26 -15.92
CA GLY A 185 -33.59 -2.06 -16.66
C GLY A 185 -32.47 -1.17 -16.12
N ARG A 186 -31.21 -1.47 -16.49
CA ARG A 186 -30.20 -0.44 -16.79
C ARG A 186 -29.43 -0.81 -18.06
N ARG A 187 -29.47 0.11 -19.02
CA ARG A 187 -29.02 -0.05 -20.41
C ARG A 187 -27.51 -0.27 -20.49
N ARG A 188 -27.08 -1.49 -20.85
CA ARG A 188 -25.71 -1.77 -21.29
C ARG A 188 -25.48 -1.17 -22.67
N LEU A 189 -24.55 -0.21 -22.77
CA LEU A 189 -23.94 0.20 -24.03
C LEU A 189 -23.21 -1.00 -24.63
N LYS A 190 -23.61 -1.41 -25.83
CA LYS A 190 -22.86 -2.39 -26.62
C LYS A 190 -21.66 -1.68 -27.23
N LEU A 191 -20.48 -1.87 -26.65
CA LEU A 191 -19.24 -1.65 -27.36
C LEU A 191 -19.01 -2.89 -28.24
N THR A 192 -19.25 -2.73 -29.53
CA THR A 192 -18.64 -3.60 -30.55
C THR A 192 -17.12 -3.55 -30.35
N PRO A 193 -16.42 -4.68 -30.27
CA PRO A 193 -14.97 -4.68 -30.29
C PRO A 193 -14.52 -4.04 -31.60
N ALA A 194 -13.76 -2.95 -31.51
CA ALA A 194 -13.01 -2.47 -32.67
C ALA A 194 -12.10 -3.63 -33.11
N ALA A 195 -12.24 -4.07 -34.35
CA ALA A 195 -11.26 -4.91 -35.02
C ALA A 195 -9.87 -4.25 -34.86
N PRO A 196 -8.77 -5.03 -34.87
CA PRO A 196 -7.43 -4.45 -34.74
C PRO A 196 -7.25 -3.41 -35.84
N ALA A 197 -7.06 -2.16 -35.45
CA ALA A 197 -6.77 -1.09 -36.37
C ALA A 197 -5.36 -1.35 -36.92
N ASP A 198 -5.24 -1.69 -38.20
CA ASP A 198 -3.96 -1.81 -38.87
C ASP A 198 -3.25 -0.45 -38.87
N ASP A 199 -1.96 -0.44 -38.50
CA ASP A 199 -1.10 0.76 -38.39
C ASP A 199 -1.12 1.66 -39.65
N ALA A 200 -1.46 1.10 -40.81
CA ALA A 200 -1.60 1.83 -42.07
C ALA A 200 -2.78 2.84 -42.07
N ALA A 201 -3.88 2.52 -41.38
CA ALA A 201 -5.03 3.42 -41.28
C ALA A 201 -4.77 4.61 -40.34
N PHE A 202 -3.87 4.44 -39.36
CA PHE A 202 -3.41 5.53 -38.50
C PHE A 202 -2.44 6.46 -39.23
N ALA A 203 -1.61 5.93 -40.13
CA ALA A 203 -0.68 6.72 -40.93
C ALA A 203 -1.40 7.67 -41.91
N GLU A 204 -2.51 7.24 -42.53
CA GLU A 204 -3.32 8.08 -43.43
C GLU A 204 -3.98 9.27 -42.70
N ILE A 205 -4.38 9.08 -41.44
CA ILE A 205 -4.97 10.15 -40.62
C ILE A 205 -3.91 11.20 -40.23
N PHE A 206 -2.65 10.77 -40.07
CA PHE A 206 -1.52 11.65 -39.77
C PHE A 206 -1.04 12.42 -41.01
N GLU A 207 -1.05 11.80 -42.19
CA GLU A 207 -0.78 12.44 -43.48
C GLU A 207 -1.83 13.51 -43.83
N ALA A 208 -3.11 13.24 -43.53
CA ALA A 208 -4.21 14.18 -43.78
C ALA A 208 -4.18 15.44 -42.89
N ALA A 209 -3.35 15.48 -41.84
CA ALA A 209 -3.27 16.59 -40.89
C ALA A 209 -1.99 17.45 -41.03
N GLY A 210 -1.13 17.20 -42.02
CA GLY A 210 0.05 18.01 -42.31
C GLY A 210 1.33 17.18 -42.32
N GLY A 211 1.89 17.01 -43.52
CA GLY A 211 3.00 16.11 -43.82
C GLY A 211 4.32 16.35 -43.06
N PRO A 212 5.31 15.44 -43.23
CA PRO A 212 6.56 15.45 -42.49
C PRO A 212 7.43 16.68 -42.84
N PRO A 213 8.24 17.19 -41.89
CA PRO A 213 9.15 18.28 -42.18
C PRO A 213 10.37 17.77 -42.97
N GLU A 214 10.41 18.05 -44.27
CA GLU A 214 11.65 18.03 -45.09
C GLU A 214 12.70 19.09 -44.64
N ALA A 215 12.49 19.78 -43.52
CA ALA A 215 13.36 20.85 -43.03
C ALA A 215 14.37 20.42 -41.93
N LEU A 216 14.74 19.14 -41.85
CA LEU A 216 15.81 18.66 -40.95
C LEU A 216 16.86 17.76 -41.65
N GLU A 217 16.91 17.76 -42.98
CA GLU A 217 17.94 17.03 -43.75
C GLU A 217 19.31 17.75 -43.81
N GLY A 218 19.48 18.85 -43.07
CA GLY A 218 20.71 19.67 -43.06
C GLY A 218 21.67 19.43 -41.89
N LEU A 219 21.36 18.53 -40.95
CA LEU A 219 22.17 18.31 -39.73
C LEU A 219 22.56 16.83 -39.52
N ARG A 220 22.78 16.10 -40.61
CA ARG A 220 23.59 14.88 -40.55
C ARG A 220 25.06 15.28 -40.41
N LEU A 221 25.60 15.15 -39.20
CA LEU A 221 27.05 14.99 -39.03
C LEU A 221 27.43 13.61 -39.61
N ASP A 222 28.37 13.62 -40.56
CA ASP A 222 28.97 12.42 -41.14
C ASP A 222 29.53 11.49 -40.03
N PRO A 223 29.41 10.15 -40.18
CA PRO A 223 30.11 9.22 -39.30
C PRO A 223 31.62 9.28 -39.60
N ALA A 224 32.38 9.93 -38.71
CA ALA A 224 33.84 9.88 -38.73
C ALA A 224 34.34 8.43 -38.49
N PRO A 225 35.47 8.01 -39.13
CA PRO A 225 35.90 6.63 -39.18
C PRO A 225 36.35 6.10 -37.80
N ALA A 226 35.99 4.84 -37.54
CA ALA A 226 36.42 4.09 -36.35
C ALA A 226 37.94 4.05 -36.23
N THR A 227 38.45 4.59 -35.11
CA THR A 227 39.82 4.34 -34.65
C THR A 227 39.82 3.32 -33.51
N PRO A 228 40.84 2.45 -33.42
CA PRO A 228 40.79 1.26 -32.59
C PRO A 228 40.93 1.57 -31.10
N ARG A 229 40.11 0.86 -30.32
CA ARG A 229 40.06 0.81 -28.85
C ARG A 229 41.43 0.45 -28.26
N PRO A 230 41.99 1.23 -27.32
CA PRO A 230 43.11 0.75 -26.52
C PRO A 230 42.62 -0.30 -25.53
N ALA A 231 43.32 -1.45 -25.52
CA ALA A 231 43.18 -2.48 -24.51
C ALA A 231 43.55 -1.89 -23.13
N SER A 232 42.55 -1.59 -22.30
CA SER A 232 42.77 -1.41 -20.87
C SER A 232 42.88 -2.79 -20.23
N GLY A 233 44.06 -3.03 -19.68
CA GLY A 233 44.50 -4.30 -19.11
C GLY A 233 43.69 -4.76 -17.90
N ALA A 234 43.90 -6.03 -17.62
CA ALA A 234 43.45 -6.73 -16.43
C ALA A 234 43.83 -5.96 -15.15
N GLY A 235 42.82 -5.45 -14.47
CA GLY A 235 42.83 -5.16 -13.03
C GLY A 235 41.78 -6.06 -12.36
N PRO A 236 42.01 -6.53 -11.12
CA PRO A 236 41.18 -7.55 -10.50
C PRO A 236 39.72 -7.08 -10.37
N ALA A 237 38.81 -7.98 -10.72
CA ALA A 237 37.37 -7.80 -10.59
C ALA A 237 37.02 -7.36 -9.17
N ARG A 238 36.55 -6.12 -9.01
CA ARG A 238 35.82 -5.71 -7.82
C ARG A 238 34.43 -6.29 -7.93
N THR A 239 34.19 -7.39 -7.22
CA THR A 239 32.87 -7.89 -6.88
C THR A 239 32.07 -6.76 -6.23
N PRO A 240 30.86 -6.42 -6.70
CA PRO A 240 30.02 -5.46 -5.98
C PRO A 240 29.64 -6.06 -4.62
N PRO A 241 29.62 -5.27 -3.53
CA PRO A 241 29.14 -5.75 -2.24
C PRO A 241 27.66 -6.11 -2.37
N ALA A 242 27.32 -7.33 -1.95
CA ALA A 242 25.95 -7.71 -1.64
C ALA A 242 25.47 -6.88 -0.44
N GLY A 243 24.88 -5.72 -0.71
CA GLY A 243 24.30 -4.84 0.28
C GLY A 243 23.38 -3.86 -0.43
N GLY A 244 22.10 -3.86 -0.06
CA GLY A 244 21.00 -3.17 -0.72
C GLY A 244 21.14 -1.65 -0.77
N GLY A 245 21.96 -1.16 -1.69
CA GLY A 245 21.99 0.24 -2.11
C GLY A 245 21.17 0.40 -3.37
N TRP A 246 20.07 1.13 -3.27
CA TRP A 246 19.23 1.54 -4.39
C TRP A 246 20.10 2.05 -5.54
N THR A 247 20.01 1.42 -6.71
CA THR A 247 20.79 1.87 -7.85
C THR A 247 20.04 3.00 -8.54
N TRP A 248 20.75 4.05 -8.96
CA TRP A 248 20.19 5.18 -9.72
C TRP A 248 19.45 4.73 -11.00
N ARG A 249 19.77 3.53 -11.49
CA ARG A 249 19.07 2.88 -12.60
C ARG A 249 17.64 2.43 -12.24
N ASP A 250 17.39 2.06 -10.98
CA ASP A 250 16.06 1.72 -10.43
C ASP A 250 15.22 2.99 -10.17
N LEU A 251 15.86 4.17 -10.05
CA LEU A 251 15.20 5.48 -9.98
C LEU A 251 14.84 6.02 -11.37
N LEU A 252 15.56 5.62 -12.42
CA LEU A 252 15.25 6.01 -13.79
C LEU A 252 14.25 5.09 -14.47
N SER A 253 14.14 3.82 -14.05
CA SER A 253 13.07 2.94 -14.53
C SER A 253 11.68 3.32 -14.02
N THR A 254 11.59 4.26 -13.06
CA THR A 254 10.32 4.81 -12.54
C THR A 254 9.94 6.16 -13.18
N VAL A 255 10.73 6.67 -14.13
CA VAL A 255 10.48 7.92 -14.85
C VAL A 255 10.50 7.63 -16.35
N ASP A 256 9.36 7.77 -17.02
CA ASP A 256 9.27 7.57 -18.46
C ASP A 256 9.79 8.79 -19.25
N ALA A 257 10.01 8.62 -20.56
CA ALA A 257 10.71 9.55 -21.45
C ALA A 257 10.14 10.99 -21.51
N ASP A 258 8.91 11.21 -21.04
CA ASP A 258 8.23 12.51 -21.06
C ASP A 258 8.26 13.26 -19.71
N GLY A 259 9.00 12.77 -18.71
CA GLY A 259 9.15 13.43 -17.40
C GLY A 259 7.88 13.45 -16.54
N GLN A 260 6.80 12.85 -17.03
CA GLN A 260 5.59 12.59 -16.27
C GLN A 260 5.80 11.36 -15.40
N ARG A 261 5.56 11.46 -14.08
CA ARG A 261 5.38 10.26 -13.26
C ARG A 261 4.08 9.60 -13.68
N THR A 262 4.14 8.68 -14.64
CA THR A 262 3.12 7.65 -14.81
C THR A 262 3.28 6.69 -13.65
N GLY A 263 2.72 7.06 -12.50
CA GLY A 263 2.41 6.07 -11.48
C GLY A 263 1.55 4.98 -12.15
N PRO A 264 1.63 3.72 -11.73
CA PRO A 264 0.72 2.75 -12.25
C PRO A 264 -0.66 3.02 -11.61
N GLU A 265 -1.47 3.81 -12.31
CA GLU A 265 -2.54 4.58 -11.67
C GLU A 265 -3.89 3.84 -11.67
N VAL A 266 -4.11 2.89 -12.58
CA VAL A 266 -5.34 2.06 -12.61
C VAL A 266 -4.97 0.58 -12.79
N GLU A 267 -4.05 0.28 -13.72
CA GLU A 267 -3.60 -1.10 -13.97
C GLU A 267 -2.95 -1.76 -12.76
N SER A 268 -2.24 -1.03 -11.89
CA SER A 268 -1.66 -1.66 -10.68
C SER A 268 -2.66 -1.91 -9.56
N MET A 269 -3.73 -1.13 -9.45
CA MET A 269 -4.77 -1.41 -8.46
C MET A 269 -5.60 -2.61 -8.91
N ASP A 270 -5.97 -2.65 -10.20
CA ASP A 270 -6.69 -3.78 -10.79
C ASP A 270 -5.82 -5.04 -10.74
N PHE A 271 -4.53 -4.95 -11.08
CA PHE A 271 -3.58 -6.04 -10.92
C PHE A 271 -3.48 -6.53 -9.47
N LEU A 272 -3.35 -5.62 -8.49
CA LEU A 272 -3.27 -5.98 -7.07
C LEU A 272 -4.56 -6.67 -6.60
N ALA A 273 -5.72 -6.13 -6.99
CA ALA A 273 -7.02 -6.70 -6.64
C ALA A 273 -7.22 -8.07 -7.30
N ASP A 274 -6.81 -8.24 -8.56
CA ASP A 274 -6.86 -9.49 -9.28
C ASP A 274 -5.91 -10.54 -8.67
N GLU A 275 -4.69 -10.16 -8.30
CA GLU A 275 -3.71 -11.04 -7.65
C GLU A 275 -4.21 -11.49 -6.27
N ILE A 276 -4.81 -10.58 -5.49
CA ILE A 276 -5.39 -10.91 -4.17
C ILE A 276 -6.64 -11.79 -4.32
N ARG A 277 -7.49 -11.54 -5.32
CA ARG A 277 -8.62 -12.42 -5.65
C ARG A 277 -8.16 -13.79 -6.15
N ALA A 278 -7.07 -13.87 -6.90
CA ALA A 278 -6.46 -15.12 -7.35
C ALA A 278 -5.98 -16.00 -6.17
N LEU A 279 -5.62 -15.39 -5.03
CA LEU A 279 -5.33 -16.10 -3.77
C LEU A 279 -6.59 -16.62 -3.04
N GLY A 280 -7.79 -16.34 -3.58
CA GLY A 280 -9.08 -16.67 -2.99
C GLY A 280 -9.42 -15.80 -1.78
N ILE A 281 -8.93 -14.56 -1.76
CA ILE A 281 -9.18 -13.59 -0.69
C ILE A 281 -10.19 -12.56 -1.20
N ASP A 282 -11.36 -12.50 -0.58
CA ASP A 282 -12.36 -11.46 -0.85
C ASP A 282 -12.41 -10.46 0.32
N PRO A 283 -11.93 -9.21 0.12
CA PRO A 283 -11.91 -8.20 1.17
C PRO A 283 -13.30 -7.78 1.63
N THR A 284 -14.31 -7.84 0.76
CA THR A 284 -15.67 -7.38 1.06
C THR A 284 -16.42 -8.36 1.95
N VAL A 285 -16.16 -9.66 1.80
CA VAL A 285 -16.72 -10.73 2.63
C VAL A 285 -16.03 -10.79 3.99
N LEU A 286 -14.71 -10.60 4.03
CA LEU A 286 -13.90 -10.71 5.24
C LEU A 286 -14.05 -9.51 6.19
N LEU A 287 -14.30 -8.32 5.65
CA LEU A 287 -14.44 -7.09 6.41
C LEU A 287 -15.84 -6.51 6.17
N PRO A 288 -16.86 -6.81 6.99
CA PRO A 288 -18.18 -6.20 6.89
C PRO A 288 -18.15 -4.69 7.15
N VAL A 289 -19.10 -3.93 6.59
CA VAL A 289 -19.20 -2.45 6.76
C VAL A 289 -19.14 -2.03 8.23
N THR A 290 -19.84 -2.73 9.12
CA THR A 290 -19.83 -2.45 10.55
C THR A 290 -18.44 -2.55 11.19
N ARG A 291 -17.61 -3.50 10.74
CA ARG A 291 -16.23 -3.63 11.22
C ARG A 291 -15.33 -2.55 10.64
N VAL A 292 -15.59 -2.14 9.40
CA VAL A 292 -14.87 -1.04 8.78
C VAL A 292 -15.12 0.27 9.52
N ASP A 293 -16.35 0.52 9.98
CA ASP A 293 -16.68 1.72 10.76
C ASP A 293 -15.91 1.73 12.10
N GLU A 294 -15.85 0.60 12.81
CA GLU A 294 -15.06 0.45 14.05
C GLU A 294 -13.56 0.71 13.80
N LEU A 295 -13.00 0.13 12.73
CA LEU A 295 -11.60 0.32 12.33
C LEU A 295 -11.32 1.78 11.94
N SER A 296 -12.29 2.46 11.30
CA SER A 296 -12.16 3.86 10.93
C SER A 296 -12.04 4.77 12.16
N SER A 297 -12.80 4.49 13.23
CA SER A 297 -12.68 5.20 14.51
C SER A 297 -11.29 4.99 15.12
N MET A 298 -10.80 3.75 15.18
CA MET A 298 -9.46 3.45 15.71
C MET A 298 -8.35 4.19 14.95
N ILE A 299 -8.45 4.26 13.62
CA ILE A 299 -7.48 4.96 12.77
C ILE A 299 -7.52 6.48 13.04
N THR A 300 -8.72 7.07 13.14
CA THR A 300 -8.88 8.50 13.47
C THR A 300 -8.35 8.84 14.87
N ASP A 301 -8.51 7.94 15.84
CA ASP A 301 -8.00 8.08 17.21
C ASP A 301 -6.49 7.80 17.36
N GLY A 302 -5.79 7.51 16.25
CA GLY A 302 -4.35 7.23 16.24
C GLY A 302 -3.97 5.82 16.71
N GLN A 303 -4.95 4.92 16.85
CA GLN A 303 -4.78 3.53 17.30
C GLN A 303 -4.56 2.57 16.12
N GLY A 304 -3.68 2.92 15.17
CA GLY A 304 -3.42 2.11 13.96
C GLY A 304 -2.93 0.69 14.26
N ASP A 305 -2.13 0.51 15.31
CA ASP A 305 -1.62 -0.81 15.73
C ASP A 305 -2.76 -1.75 16.16
N LEU A 306 -3.72 -1.21 16.91
CA LEU A 306 -4.91 -1.93 17.37
C LEU A 306 -5.86 -2.26 16.21
N ALA A 307 -5.97 -1.35 15.23
CA ALA A 307 -6.73 -1.60 14.00
C ALA A 307 -6.12 -2.78 13.22
N ARG A 308 -4.80 -2.83 13.06
CA ARG A 308 -4.12 -3.96 12.40
C ARG A 308 -4.31 -5.28 13.15
N GLU A 309 -4.23 -5.26 14.48
CA GLU A 309 -4.49 -6.45 15.30
C GLU A 309 -5.93 -6.96 15.14
N THR A 310 -6.89 -6.04 15.10
CA THR A 310 -8.30 -6.36 14.89
C THR A 310 -8.53 -6.99 13.51
N VAL A 311 -7.92 -6.44 12.45
CA VAL A 311 -7.98 -7.04 11.10
C VAL A 311 -7.36 -8.44 11.08
N ARG A 312 -6.22 -8.66 11.76
CA ARG A 312 -5.61 -9.99 11.88
C ARG A 312 -6.51 -11.00 12.56
N ARG A 313 -7.27 -10.58 13.58
CA ARG A 313 -8.24 -11.44 14.27
C ARG A 313 -9.45 -11.77 13.40
N LEU A 314 -9.88 -10.84 12.55
CA LEU A 314 -11.02 -11.02 11.64
C LEU A 314 -10.66 -11.93 10.45
N ALA A 315 -9.45 -11.83 9.91
CA ALA A 315 -9.05 -12.54 8.69
C ALA A 315 -7.69 -13.27 8.81
N PRO A 316 -7.48 -14.15 9.81
CA PRO A 316 -6.16 -14.73 10.11
C PRO A 316 -5.62 -15.65 9.01
N ALA A 317 -6.48 -16.23 8.18
CA ALA A 317 -6.05 -17.05 7.05
C ALA A 317 -5.61 -16.17 5.86
N ALA A 318 -6.32 -15.08 5.59
CA ALA A 318 -6.01 -14.16 4.50
C ALA A 318 -4.71 -13.40 4.77
N THR A 319 -4.54 -12.88 6.00
CA THR A 319 -3.33 -12.15 6.39
C THR A 319 -2.08 -13.03 6.28
N ARG A 320 -2.13 -14.29 6.77
CA ARG A 320 -1.01 -15.23 6.64
C ARG A 320 -0.68 -15.60 5.20
N LYS A 321 -1.69 -15.85 4.36
CA LYS A 321 -1.49 -16.13 2.93
C LYS A 321 -0.84 -14.96 2.22
N LEU A 322 -1.34 -13.74 2.46
CA LEU A 322 -0.82 -12.53 1.86
C LEU A 322 0.61 -12.25 2.35
N ALA A 323 0.88 -12.34 3.65
CA ALA A 323 2.23 -12.17 4.22
C ALA A 323 3.23 -13.16 3.60
N ARG A 324 2.87 -14.44 3.49
CA ARG A 324 3.72 -15.45 2.83
C ARG A 324 3.97 -15.11 1.37
N ARG A 325 2.94 -14.69 0.62
CA ARG A 325 3.05 -14.31 -0.79
C ARG A 325 3.93 -13.08 -0.98
N LEU A 326 3.82 -12.07 -0.11
CA LEU A 326 4.66 -10.88 -0.11
C LEU A 326 6.14 -11.20 0.12
N LEU A 327 6.44 -12.20 0.94
CA LEU A 327 7.80 -12.69 1.14
C LEU A 327 8.32 -13.43 -0.11
N GLU A 328 7.51 -14.30 -0.70
CA GLU A 328 7.86 -15.09 -1.89
C GLU A 328 8.02 -14.23 -3.15
N GLU A 329 7.23 -13.16 -3.33
CA GLU A 329 7.22 -12.36 -4.56
C GLU A 329 7.61 -10.88 -4.35
N PRO A 330 8.85 -10.49 -4.73
CA PRO A 330 9.33 -9.12 -4.57
C PRO A 330 8.54 -8.07 -5.38
N ARG A 331 8.02 -8.44 -6.56
CA ARG A 331 7.24 -7.52 -7.41
C ARG A 331 5.90 -7.18 -6.77
N MET A 332 5.19 -8.19 -6.27
CA MET A 332 3.93 -8.00 -5.55
C MET A 332 4.17 -7.18 -4.28
N ARG A 333 5.23 -7.46 -3.53
CA ARG A 333 5.62 -6.67 -2.36
C ARG A 333 5.81 -5.20 -2.67
N ARG A 334 6.53 -4.87 -3.75
CA ARG A 334 6.75 -3.48 -4.16
C ARG A 334 5.44 -2.78 -4.50
N SER A 335 4.59 -3.43 -5.31
CA SER A 335 3.27 -2.92 -5.66
C SER A 335 2.38 -2.67 -4.44
N VAL A 336 2.42 -3.57 -3.45
CA VAL A 336 1.66 -3.44 -2.19
C VAL A 336 2.20 -2.28 -1.35
N MET A 337 3.51 -2.13 -1.19
CA MET A 337 4.09 -1.02 -0.43
C MET A 337 3.78 0.34 -1.08
N ASP A 338 3.86 0.42 -2.41
CA ASP A 338 3.51 1.63 -3.16
C ASP A 338 2.03 1.98 -3.01
N PHE A 339 1.16 0.96 -3.01
CA PHE A 339 -0.27 1.12 -2.76
C PHE A 339 -0.54 1.60 -1.32
N LEU A 340 0.09 0.98 -0.31
CA LEU A 340 -0.08 1.35 1.10
C LEU A 340 0.35 2.80 1.36
N ALA A 341 1.53 3.22 0.85
CA ALA A 341 2.01 4.59 1.03
C ALA A 341 1.09 5.64 0.41
N ARG A 342 0.53 5.34 -0.77
CA ARG A 342 -0.41 6.22 -1.48
C ARG A 342 -1.74 6.32 -0.73
N TYR A 343 -2.31 5.17 -0.36
CA TYR A 343 -3.59 5.12 0.33
C TYR A 343 -3.51 5.72 1.75
N GLN A 344 -2.37 5.56 2.43
CA GLN A 344 -2.11 6.25 3.70
C GLN A 344 -2.14 7.78 3.53
N THR A 345 -1.56 8.30 2.45
CA THR A 345 -1.60 9.75 2.15
C THR A 345 -3.04 10.24 1.92
N GLU A 346 -3.89 9.42 1.29
CA GLU A 346 -5.31 9.71 1.11
C GLU A 346 -6.07 9.71 2.44
N ILE A 347 -5.85 8.71 3.30
CA ILE A 347 -6.44 8.63 4.64
C ILE A 347 -6.02 9.83 5.49
N GLU A 348 -4.74 10.19 5.50
CA GLU A 348 -4.25 11.37 6.24
C GLU A 348 -4.87 12.67 5.72
N THR A 349 -5.09 12.76 4.41
CA THR A 349 -5.73 13.92 3.78
C THR A 349 -7.21 14.00 4.14
N ALA A 350 -7.92 12.87 4.16
CA ALA A 350 -9.31 12.79 4.61
C ALA A 350 -9.44 13.11 6.11
N ASN A 351 -8.55 12.57 6.94
CA ASN A 351 -8.55 12.83 8.38
C ASN A 351 -8.27 14.32 8.71
N ARG A 352 -7.45 15.00 7.89
CA ARG A 352 -7.24 16.46 7.99
C ARG A 352 -8.48 17.27 7.62
N ARG A 353 -9.26 16.82 6.62
CA ARG A 353 -10.48 17.49 6.16
C ARG A 353 -11.65 17.28 7.12
N ASP A 354 -11.78 16.06 7.64
CA ASP A 354 -12.88 15.67 8.52
C ASP A 354 -12.38 14.87 9.74
N ARG A 355 -12.22 15.58 10.87
CA ARG A 355 -11.91 14.94 12.16
C ARG A 355 -13.05 14.10 12.73
N SER A 356 -14.27 14.18 12.16
CA SER A 356 -15.38 13.33 12.60
C SER A 356 -15.26 11.88 12.13
N GLY A 357 -14.26 11.56 11.29
CA GLY A 357 -13.95 10.20 10.84
C GLY A 357 -14.88 9.65 9.76
N ARG A 358 -15.89 10.42 9.32
CA ARG A 358 -16.88 9.96 8.32
C ARG A 358 -16.27 9.83 6.94
N GLU A 359 -15.40 10.76 6.53
CA GLU A 359 -14.68 10.64 5.25
C GLU A 359 -13.72 9.44 5.24
N VAL A 360 -13.02 9.19 6.35
CA VAL A 360 -12.13 8.03 6.50
C VAL A 360 -12.94 6.72 6.45
N GLY A 361 -14.07 6.65 7.15
CA GLY A 361 -14.99 5.51 7.09
C GLY A 361 -15.52 5.27 5.67
N ALA A 362 -15.92 6.33 4.96
CA ALA A 362 -16.36 6.22 3.57
C ALA A 362 -15.26 5.68 2.65
N LEU A 363 -14.03 6.17 2.78
CA LEU A 363 -12.88 5.66 2.03
C LEU A 363 -12.61 4.18 2.35
N LEU A 364 -12.51 3.83 3.63
CA LEU A 364 -12.23 2.45 4.06
C LEU A 364 -13.35 1.47 3.68
N SER A 365 -14.59 1.96 3.50
CA SER A 365 -15.73 1.13 3.07
C SER A 365 -15.66 0.72 1.60
N THR A 366 -14.82 1.37 0.78
CA THR A 366 -14.59 0.97 -0.62
C THR A 366 -13.84 -0.37 -0.70
N GLU A 367 -13.88 -1.03 -1.86
CA GLU A 367 -13.09 -2.25 -2.09
C GLU A 367 -11.59 -1.98 -1.88
N ALA A 368 -11.09 -0.85 -2.38
CA ALA A 368 -9.70 -0.42 -2.20
C ALA A 368 -9.34 -0.19 -0.72
N GLY A 369 -10.26 0.39 0.07
CA GLY A 369 -10.04 0.61 1.50
C GLY A 369 -9.98 -0.68 2.32
N ARG A 370 -10.81 -1.67 1.99
CA ARG A 370 -10.75 -2.99 2.62
C ARG A 370 -9.50 -3.75 2.21
N LEU A 371 -9.07 -3.59 0.96
CA LEU A 371 -7.80 -4.11 0.45
C LEU A 371 -6.61 -3.53 1.20
N TYR A 372 -6.63 -2.21 1.43
CA TYR A 372 -5.64 -1.50 2.23
C TYR A 372 -5.53 -2.08 3.64
N LEU A 373 -6.66 -2.24 4.35
CA LEU A 373 -6.67 -2.80 5.70
C LEU A 373 -6.05 -4.21 5.76
N LEU A 374 -6.36 -5.07 4.80
CA LEU A 374 -5.78 -6.43 4.73
C LEU A 374 -4.29 -6.40 4.37
N ALA A 375 -3.90 -5.57 3.42
CA ALA A 375 -2.51 -5.42 2.98
C ALA A 375 -1.64 -4.84 4.10
N GLU A 376 -2.13 -3.84 4.84
CA GLU A 376 -1.43 -3.21 5.95
C GLU A 376 -1.24 -4.20 7.11
N ALA A 377 -2.28 -4.99 7.42
CA ALA A 377 -2.22 -6.02 8.45
C ALA A 377 -1.24 -7.16 8.12
N ALA A 378 -1.06 -7.48 6.83
CA ALA A 378 -0.11 -8.48 6.35
C ALA A 378 1.32 -7.95 6.22
N ALA A 379 1.48 -6.70 5.78
CA ALA A 379 2.78 -6.04 5.64
C ALA A 379 3.51 -5.88 6.98
N GLY A 380 2.77 -5.57 8.06
CA GLY A 380 3.33 -5.38 9.40
C GLY A 380 3.89 -6.66 10.06
N ASP A 381 3.79 -7.83 9.43
CA ASP A 381 4.44 -9.09 9.85
C ASP A 381 5.75 -9.36 9.07
N THR A 382 5.97 -8.62 7.98
CA THR A 382 7.12 -8.80 7.07
C THR A 382 8.26 -7.80 7.30
N VAL A 383 8.03 -6.79 8.14
CA VAL A 383 8.99 -5.78 8.58
C VAL A 383 9.28 -6.03 10.05
#